data_AF-R5LJW3-F1
#
_entry.id   AF-R5LJW3-F1
#
_cell.length_a   1.000
_cell.length_b   1.000
_cell.length_c   1.000
_cell.angle_alpha   90.00
_cell.angle_beta   90.00
_cell.angle_gamma   90.00
#
_symmetry.space_group_name_H-M   'P 1'
#
loop_
_entity.id
_entity.type
_entity.pdbx_description
1 polymer ?
#
loop_
_entity_poly.entity_id
_entity_poly.type
_entity_poly.pdbx_seq_one_letter_code
_entity_poly.pdbx_strand_id
1 'polypeptide(L)' 'MATKVTVRGNLDQALRKFKQKVARDGVPSECRKREAYDKPGVRRRAAKKEGIKNSQKRNRANNRDY' A
#
# COMPACT_ATOMS: atom_id res chain seq x y z
N MET A 1 -11.87 5.41 -0.90
CA MET A 1 -12.07 5.49 0.57
C MET A 1 -11.21 6.62 1.11
N ALA A 2 -11.77 7.53 1.90
CA ALA A 2 -11.00 8.62 2.50
C ALA A 2 -10.32 8.14 3.80
N THR A 3 -9.03 8.46 3.98
CA THR A 3 -8.23 8.15 5.17
C THR A 3 -8.72 8.94 6.40
N LYS A 4 -9.81 8.49 7.03
CA LYS A 4 -10.32 9.09 8.29
C LYS A 4 -9.65 8.45 9.49
N VAL A 5 -9.07 9.26 10.39
CA VAL A 5 -8.60 8.84 11.71
C VAL A 5 -9.26 9.73 12.75
N THR A 6 -9.94 9.10 13.72
CA THR A 6 -10.55 9.81 14.86
C THR A 6 -9.51 9.92 15.97
N VAL A 7 -9.27 11.14 16.45
CA VAL A 7 -8.39 11.38 17.59
C VAL A 7 -9.19 11.11 18.87
N ARG A 8 -8.65 10.27 19.77
CA ARG A 8 -9.19 10.07 21.12
C ARG A 8 -8.02 10.18 22.11
N GLY A 9 -8.01 11.23 22.92
CA GLY A 9 -6.93 11.50 23.87
C GLY A 9 -5.65 11.98 23.16
N ASN A 10 -4.63 11.11 23.07
CA ASN A 10 -3.29 11.49 22.65
C ASN A 10 -3.18 11.71 21.12
N LEU A 11 -2.80 12.94 20.74
CA LEU A 11 -2.66 13.39 19.35
C LEU A 11 -1.54 12.67 18.58
N ASP A 12 -0.37 12.46 19.20
CA ASP A 12 0.79 11.85 18.54
C ASP A 12 0.51 10.41 18.12
N GLN A 13 -0.22 9.68 18.95
CA GLN A 13 -0.67 8.33 18.60
C GLN A 13 -1.62 8.35 17.40
N ALA A 14 -2.51 9.34 17.32
CA ALA A 14 -3.41 9.50 16.18
C ALA A 14 -2.66 9.85 14.90
N LEU A 15 -1.64 10.71 14.97
CA LEU A 15 -0.76 11.04 13.84
C LEU A 15 0.03 9.83 13.35
N ARG A 16 0.56 9.00 14.26
CA ARG A 16 1.24 7.75 13.89
C ARG A 16 0.30 6.77 13.19
N LYS A 17 -0.93 6.61 13.70
CA LYS A 17 -1.97 5.77 13.07
C LYS A 17 -2.37 6.33 11.70
N PHE A 18 -2.50 7.63 11.56
CA PHE A 18 -2.78 8.29 10.28
C PHE A 18 -1.69 8.00 9.25
N LYS A 19 -0.41 8.18 9.61
CA LYS A 19 0.72 7.86 8.73
C LYS A 19 0.68 6.40 8.25
N GLN A 20 0.42 5.46 9.16
CA GLN A 20 0.31 4.04 8.81
C GLN A 20 -0.88 3.75 7.91
N LYS A 21 -2.04 4.38 8.17
CA LYS A 21 -3.25 4.21 7.36
C LYS A 21 -3.07 4.77 5.95
N VAL A 22 -2.47 5.96 5.82
CA VAL A 22 -2.12 6.57 4.52
C VAL A 22 -1.17 5.68 3.72
N ALA A 23 -0.18 5.08 4.38
CA ALA A 23 0.73 4.14 3.71
C ALA A 23 0.03 2.85 3.28
N ARG A 24 -0.87 2.31 4.11
CA ARG A 24 -1.65 1.10 3.81
C ARG A 24 -2.63 1.30 2.65
N ASP A 25 -3.27 2.47 2.62
CA ASP A 25 -4.20 2.86 1.56
C ASP A 25 -3.47 3.16 0.24
N GLY A 26 -2.12 3.20 0.24
CA GLY A 26 -1.30 3.25 -0.97
C GLY A 26 -1.26 4.61 -1.65
N VAL A 27 -1.81 5.66 -1.05
CA VAL A 27 -1.92 7.02 -1.62
C VAL A 27 -0.58 7.54 -2.17
N PRO A 28 0.55 7.47 -1.44
CA PRO A 28 1.83 7.98 -1.95
C PRO A 28 2.36 7.17 -3.16
N SER A 29 2.02 5.88 -3.23
CA SER A 29 2.38 5.02 -4.34
C SER A 29 1.50 5.25 -5.56
N GLU A 30 0.23 5.61 -5.36
CA GLU A 30 -0.65 6.02 -6.45
C GLU A 30 -0.26 7.36 -7.04
N CYS A 31 0.09 8.35 -6.21
CA CYS A 31 0.58 9.65 -6.68
C CYS A 31 1.77 9.45 -7.63
N ARG A 32 2.79 8.68 -7.21
CA ARG A 32 3.95 8.37 -8.05
C ARG A 32 3.62 7.70 -9.38
N LYS A 33 2.62 6.82 -9.40
CA LYS A 33 2.18 6.15 -10.64
C LYS A 33 1.41 7.07 -11.59
N ARG A 34 0.92 8.21 -11.09
CA ARG A 34 0.12 9.18 -11.86
C ARG A 34 0.93 10.41 -12.29
N GLU A 35 2.19 10.54 -11.85
CA GLU A 35 3.09 11.64 -12.21
C GLU A 35 3.36 11.70 -13.73
N ALA A 36 3.41 10.55 -14.39
CA ALA A 36 3.62 10.45 -15.83
C ALA A 36 2.63 9.47 -16.48
N TYR A 37 2.40 9.64 -17.78
CA TYR A 37 1.59 8.70 -18.55
C TYR A 37 2.38 7.41 -18.83
N ASP A 38 1.87 6.30 -18.32
CA ASP A 38 2.30 4.97 -18.70
C ASP A 38 1.32 4.32 -19.68
N LYS A 39 1.86 3.75 -20.77
CA LYS A 39 1.08 2.93 -21.71
C LYS A 39 0.34 1.80 -20.98
N PRO A 40 -0.89 1.42 -21.40
CA PRO A 40 -1.69 0.42 -20.70
C PRO A 40 -1.00 -0.95 -20.58
N GLY A 41 -0.20 -1.34 -21.59
CA GLY A 41 0.60 -2.57 -21.54
C GLY A 41 1.69 -2.55 -20.45
N VAL A 42 2.34 -1.40 -20.26
CA VAL A 42 3.35 -1.22 -19.21
C VAL A 42 2.70 -1.31 -17.83
N ARG A 43 1.56 -0.62 -17.65
CA ARG A 43 0.75 -0.69 -16.41
C ARG A 43 0.31 -2.12 -16.08
N ARG A 44 -0.17 -2.88 -17.07
CA ARG A 44 -0.60 -4.29 -16.90
C ARG A 44 0.57 -5.18 -16.49
N ARG A 45 1.74 -5.03 -17.12
CA ARG A 45 2.95 -5.79 -16.78
C ARG A 45 3.46 -5.47 -15.38
N ALA A 46 3.45 -4.19 -15.00
CA ALA A 46 3.83 -3.75 -13.65
C ALA A 46 2.89 -4.32 -12.58
N ALA A 47 1.57 -4.26 -12.81
CA ALA A 47 0.57 -4.83 -11.90
C ALA A 47 0.75 -6.34 -11.71
N LYS A 48 0.99 -7.10 -12.80
CA LYS A 48 1.27 -8.53 -12.73
C LYS A 48 2.53 -8.83 -11.91
N LYS A 49 3.61 -8.07 -12.14
CA LYS A 49 4.89 -8.23 -11.40
C LYS A 49 4.71 -7.97 -9.91
N GLU A 50 3.98 -6.93 -9.53
CA GLU A 50 3.67 -6.63 -8.11
C GLU A 50 2.80 -7.72 -7.47
N GLY A 51 1.81 -8.25 -8.20
CA GLY A 51 0.98 -9.37 -7.73
C GLY A 51 1.80 -10.63 -7.42
N ILE A 52 2.73 -11.01 -8.30
CA ILE A 52 3.63 -12.16 -8.11
C ILE A 52 4.51 -11.95 -6.87
N LYS A 53 5.11 -10.76 -6.70
CA LYS A 53 5.92 -10.46 -5.51
C LYS A 53 5.10 -10.60 -4.22
N ASN A 54 3.85 -10.13 -4.22
CA ASN A 54 2.98 -10.20 -3.06
C ASN A 54 2.56 -11.64 -2.73
N SER A 55 2.25 -12.47 -3.75
CA SER A 55 1.93 -13.88 -3.51
C SER A 55 3.14 -14.64 -2.97
N GLN A 56 4.33 -14.41 -3.51
CA GLN A 56 5.57 -15.02 -3.01
C GLN A 56 5.85 -14.63 -1.56
N LYS A 57 5.68 -13.34 -1.21
CA LYS A 57 5.83 -12.88 0.19
C LYS A 57 4.83 -13.56 1.12
N ARG A 58 3.57 -13.70 0.70
CA ARG A 58 2.52 -14.37 1.49
C ARG A 58 2.83 -15.86 1.68
N ASN A 59 3.23 -16.56 0.61
CA ASN A 59 3.58 -17.98 0.68
C ASN A 59 4.80 -18.22 1.58
N ARG A 60 5.81 -17.32 1.53
CA ARG A 60 6.96 -17.38 2.45
C ARG A 60 6.57 -17.18 3.91
N ALA A 61 5.61 -16.31 4.19
CA ALA A 61 5.10 -16.14 5.56
C ALA A 61 4.38 -17.42 6.01
N ASN A 62 3.45 -17.93 5.21
CA ASN A 62 2.69 -19.14 5.53
C ASN A 62 3.57 -20.38 5.74
N ASN A 63 4.62 -20.56 4.92
CA ASN A 63 5.56 -21.68 5.06
C ASN A 63 6.49 -21.56 6.27
N ARG A 64 6.58 -20.37 6.90
CA ARG A 64 7.42 -20.16 8.09
C ARG A 64 6.68 -20.52 9.38
N ASP A 65 5.35 -20.57 9.32
CA ASP A 65 4.47 -20.86 10.45
C ASP A 65 4.13 -22.36 10.57
N TYR A 66 4.77 -23.22 9.76
CA TYR A 66 4.65 -24.68 9.76
C TYR A 66 5.90 -25.36 10.34
#